data_AF-A0A2T5HJZ7-F1
#
_entry.id   AF-A0A2T5HJZ7-F1
#
_cell.length_a   1.000
_cell.length_b   1.000
_cell.length_c   1.000
_cell.angle_alpha   90.00
_cell.angle_beta   90.00
_cell.angle_gamma   90.00
#
_symmetry.space_group_name_H-M   'P 1'
#
loop_
_entity.id
_entity.type
_entity.pdbx_description
1 polymer ?
#
loop_
_entity_poly.entity_id
_entity_poly.type
_entity_poly.pdbx_seq_one_letter_code
_entity_poly.pdbx_strand_id
1 'polypeptide(L)'
;MARADQTLQSALVEAIEDEYRARALYTAAIDRFGPVGPLPNIAEAESRHVEALVPLFEEHGFDVPEDRFMGQVDVPDSLGEVCQLGVVAEEENEAMYRRLIARVEDERTQAVFAKLGHASGDNHLAAFEACVAREVVPVPPAQSDVAAPALGLLGGAGLAATARAAGPWGFVLGAVAGAALVLVLKAGKRQRG
;
A
#
# COMPACT_ATOMS: atom_id res chain seq x y z
N MET A 1 14.91 -31.59 -9.18
CA MET A 1 15.92 -30.65 -8.66
C MET A 1 15.86 -29.36 -9.46
N ALA A 2 16.33 -29.28 -10.71
CA ALA A 2 16.36 -28.02 -11.49
C ALA A 2 15.05 -27.19 -11.57
N ARG A 3 13.85 -27.82 -11.59
CA ARG A 3 12.57 -27.10 -11.61
C ARG A 3 12.17 -26.52 -10.24
N ALA A 4 12.47 -27.24 -9.17
CA ALA A 4 12.20 -26.79 -7.80
C ALA A 4 13.09 -25.58 -7.47
N ASP A 5 14.38 -25.65 -7.83
CA ASP A 5 15.33 -24.56 -7.63
C ASP A 5 14.92 -23.30 -8.42
N GLN A 6 14.50 -23.45 -9.68
CA GLN A 6 13.96 -22.34 -10.47
C GLN A 6 12.69 -21.73 -9.85
N THR A 7 11.82 -22.56 -9.28
CA THR A 7 10.57 -22.10 -8.65
C THR A 7 10.89 -21.32 -7.38
N LEU A 8 11.80 -21.84 -6.54
CA LEU A 8 12.27 -21.18 -5.33
C LEU A 8 12.99 -19.86 -5.65
N GLN A 9 13.93 -19.86 -6.59
CA GLN A 9 14.64 -18.65 -7.01
C GLN A 9 13.65 -17.59 -7.52
N SER A 10 12.70 -17.97 -8.37
CA SER A 10 11.69 -17.02 -8.85
C SER A 10 10.82 -16.44 -7.73
N ALA A 11 10.48 -17.24 -6.71
CA ALA A 11 9.71 -16.80 -5.56
C ALA A 11 10.50 -15.84 -4.67
N LEU A 12 11.79 -16.13 -4.42
CA LEU A 12 12.67 -15.25 -3.65
C LEU A 12 12.90 -13.92 -4.37
N VAL A 13 13.12 -13.94 -5.69
CA VAL A 13 13.24 -12.73 -6.51
C VAL A 13 11.96 -11.91 -6.47
N GLU A 14 10.79 -12.54 -6.64
CA GLU A 14 9.50 -11.87 -6.57
C GLU A 14 9.30 -11.19 -5.20
N ALA A 15 9.61 -11.89 -4.11
CA ALA A 15 9.50 -11.34 -2.76
C ALA A 15 10.44 -10.14 -2.55
N ILE A 16 11.74 -10.29 -2.80
CA ILE A 16 12.71 -9.23 -2.49
C ILE A 16 12.51 -7.98 -3.35
N GLU A 17 12.07 -8.12 -4.59
CA GLU A 17 11.77 -6.98 -5.45
C GLU A 17 10.54 -6.20 -4.99
N ASP A 18 9.55 -6.88 -4.39
CA ASP A 18 8.40 -6.19 -3.81
C ASP A 18 8.80 -5.39 -2.56
N GLU A 19 9.61 -5.97 -1.68
CA GLU A 19 10.17 -5.29 -0.51
C GLU A 19 11.05 -4.09 -0.91
N TYR A 20 11.87 -4.22 -1.96
CA TYR A 20 12.64 -3.09 -2.50
C TYR A 20 11.73 -1.96 -2.99
N ARG A 21 10.66 -2.29 -3.71
CA ARG A 21 9.73 -1.29 -4.23
C ARG A 21 8.99 -0.58 -3.11
N ALA A 22 8.50 -1.30 -2.11
CA ALA A 22 7.83 -0.72 -0.94
C ALA A 22 8.78 0.20 -0.17
N ARG A 23 10.00 -0.27 0.15
CA ARG A 23 11.05 0.54 0.78
C ARG A 23 11.34 1.82 0.00
N ALA A 24 11.51 1.72 -1.32
CA ALA A 24 11.80 2.86 -2.17
C ALA A 24 10.66 3.88 -2.16
N LEU A 25 9.41 3.40 -2.30
CA LEU A 25 8.22 4.26 -2.28
C LEU A 25 8.11 5.02 -0.96
N TYR A 26 8.20 4.32 0.17
CA TYR A 26 8.02 4.95 1.48
C TYR A 26 9.19 5.87 1.84
N THR A 27 10.42 5.53 1.43
CA THR A 27 11.57 6.44 1.55
C THR A 27 11.36 7.72 0.74
N ALA A 28 10.95 7.61 -0.53
CA ALA A 28 10.69 8.77 -1.37
C ALA A 28 9.50 9.60 -0.85
N ALA A 29 8.48 8.95 -0.27
CA ALA A 29 7.37 9.65 0.38
C ALA A 29 7.82 10.42 1.64
N ILE A 30 8.74 9.87 2.43
CA ILE A 30 9.36 10.57 3.57
C ILE A 30 10.14 11.79 3.08
N ASP A 31 10.90 11.66 1.99
CA ASP A 31 11.65 12.79 1.41
C ASP A 31 10.71 13.92 0.94
N ARG A 32 9.54 13.58 0.40
CA ARG A 32 8.55 14.55 -0.11
C ARG A 32 7.69 15.18 0.99
N PHE A 33 7.17 14.39 1.92
CA PHE A 33 6.15 14.82 2.90
C PHE A 33 6.69 14.94 4.34
N GLY A 34 7.95 14.59 4.55
CA GLY A 34 8.56 14.48 5.88
C GLY A 34 8.26 13.15 6.57
N PRO A 35 8.83 12.92 7.77
CA PRO A 35 8.72 11.65 8.49
C PRO A 35 7.38 11.52 9.23
N VAL A 36 6.27 11.63 8.50
CA VAL A 36 4.91 11.46 9.01
C VAL A 36 4.57 9.98 9.16
N GLY A 37 4.04 9.60 10.32
CA GLY A 37 3.64 8.21 10.55
C GLY A 37 2.51 7.79 9.59
N PRO A 38 2.55 6.58 9.00
CA PRO A 38 3.40 5.46 9.40
C PRO A 38 4.73 5.32 8.64
N LEU A 39 5.02 6.21 7.68
CA LEU A 39 6.05 5.98 6.67
C LEU A 39 7.44 5.59 7.22
N PRO A 40 8.02 6.28 8.23
CA PRO A 40 9.37 5.94 8.70
C PRO A 40 9.47 4.53 9.28
N ASN A 41 8.44 4.10 10.02
CA ASN A 41 8.45 2.79 10.66
C ASN A 41 8.29 1.66 9.64
N ILE A 42 7.50 1.90 8.59
CA ILE A 42 7.26 0.90 7.54
C ILE A 42 8.47 0.83 6.60
N ALA A 43 9.05 1.96 6.15
CA ALA A 43 10.26 1.94 5.33
C ALA A 43 11.43 1.18 6.00
N GLU A 44 11.56 1.35 7.32
CA GLU A 44 12.52 0.60 8.14
C GLU A 44 12.13 -0.88 8.28
N ALA A 45 10.84 -1.22 8.40
CA ALA A 45 10.37 -2.61 8.39
C ALA A 45 10.70 -3.30 7.05
N GLU A 46 10.45 -2.65 5.92
CA GLU A 46 10.79 -3.21 4.59
C GLU A 46 12.30 -3.39 4.41
N SER A 47 13.12 -2.53 5.03
CA SER A 47 14.57 -2.75 5.05
C SER A 47 14.94 -4.04 5.78
N ARG A 48 14.29 -4.34 6.91
CA ARG A 48 14.49 -5.59 7.64
C ARG A 48 13.90 -6.80 6.91
N HIS A 49 12.86 -6.60 6.12
CA HIS A 49 12.29 -7.65 5.26
C HIS A 49 13.29 -8.09 4.20
N VAL A 50 13.91 -7.13 3.51
CA VAL A 50 15.04 -7.39 2.60
C VAL A 50 16.15 -8.16 3.31
N GLU A 51 16.58 -7.70 4.50
CA GLU A 51 17.62 -8.37 5.29
C GLU A 51 17.24 -9.80 5.68
N ALA A 52 15.96 -10.08 5.91
CA ALA A 52 15.47 -11.42 6.24
C ALA A 52 15.45 -12.36 5.03
N LEU A 53 15.32 -11.82 3.81
CA LEU A 53 15.30 -12.59 2.56
C LEU A 53 16.70 -12.94 2.07
N VAL A 54 17.68 -12.05 2.23
CA VAL A 54 19.07 -12.24 1.73
C VAL A 54 19.70 -13.58 2.13
N PRO A 55 19.63 -14.04 3.40
CA PRO A 55 20.21 -15.32 3.79
C PRO A 55 19.61 -16.53 3.06
N LEU A 56 18.37 -16.44 2.57
CA LEU A 56 17.75 -17.53 1.80
C LEU A 56 18.36 -17.65 0.41
N PHE A 57 18.74 -16.53 -0.23
CA PHE A 57 19.46 -16.56 -1.50
C PHE A 57 20.83 -17.21 -1.33
N GLU A 58 21.57 -16.81 -0.29
CA GLU A 58 22.90 -17.34 0.02
C GLU A 58 22.87 -18.84 0.30
N GLU A 59 21.88 -19.32 1.07
CA GLU A 59 21.71 -20.73 1.42
C GLU A 59 21.54 -21.63 0.18
N HIS A 60 20.88 -21.13 -0.86
CA HIS A 60 20.65 -21.87 -2.10
C HIS A 60 21.64 -21.53 -3.23
N GLY A 61 22.61 -20.64 -2.97
CA GLY A 61 23.61 -20.23 -3.97
C GLY A 61 23.02 -19.40 -5.12
N PHE A 62 21.94 -18.66 -4.85
CA PHE A 62 21.35 -17.73 -5.81
C PHE A 62 21.95 -16.33 -5.64
N ASP A 63 22.09 -15.62 -6.76
CA ASP A 63 22.46 -14.20 -6.71
C ASP A 63 21.28 -13.36 -6.20
N VAL A 64 21.57 -12.44 -5.28
CA VAL A 64 20.60 -11.44 -4.82
C VAL A 64 20.44 -10.38 -5.91
N PRO A 65 19.21 -10.10 -6.40
CA PRO A 65 18.99 -9.03 -7.36
C PRO A 65 19.43 -7.67 -6.82
N GLU A 66 20.05 -6.83 -7.66
CA GLU A 66 20.33 -5.45 -7.30
C GLU A 66 19.02 -4.66 -7.07
N ASP A 67 19.00 -3.82 -6.03
CA ASP A 67 17.90 -2.91 -5.80
C ASP A 67 17.92 -1.78 -6.84
N ARG A 68 17.02 -1.90 -7.82
CA ARG A 68 16.82 -0.92 -8.89
C ARG A 68 15.71 0.09 -8.61
N PHE A 69 14.99 -0.02 -7.49
CA PHE A 69 13.81 0.81 -7.22
C PHE A 69 14.17 2.08 -6.45
N MET A 70 15.21 2.04 -5.62
CA MET A 70 15.67 3.21 -4.86
C MET A 70 15.93 4.41 -5.78
N GLY A 71 15.23 5.52 -5.53
CA GLY A 71 15.31 6.74 -6.33
C GLY A 71 14.68 6.67 -7.73
N GLN A 72 14.01 5.56 -8.07
CA GLN A 72 13.38 5.32 -9.38
C GLN A 72 11.86 5.06 -9.28
N VAL A 73 11.23 5.51 -8.21
CA VAL A 73 9.79 5.36 -7.95
C VAL A 73 9.07 6.70 -8.05
N ASP A 74 7.85 6.67 -8.58
CA ASP A 74 6.95 7.82 -8.57
C ASP A 74 6.18 7.86 -7.25
N VAL A 75 6.20 9.01 -6.58
CA VAL A 75 5.44 9.25 -5.35
C VAL A 75 4.16 10.01 -5.71
N PRO A 76 2.97 9.56 -5.25
CA PRO A 76 1.72 10.30 -5.39
C PRO A 76 1.81 11.75 -4.91
N ASP A 77 0.86 12.58 -5.35
CA ASP A 77 0.96 14.03 -5.15
C ASP A 77 0.58 14.49 -3.75
N SER A 78 -0.15 13.65 -3.02
CA SER A 78 -0.59 13.92 -1.65
C SER A 78 -0.29 12.76 -0.69
N LEU A 79 -0.14 13.09 0.59
CA LEU A 79 0.02 12.10 1.66
C LEU A 79 -1.20 11.16 1.75
N GLY A 80 -2.40 11.69 1.52
CA GLY A 80 -3.63 10.88 1.44
C GLY A 80 -3.56 9.79 0.37
N GLU A 81 -3.08 10.12 -0.84
CA GLU A 81 -2.90 9.15 -1.92
C GLU A 81 -1.79 8.14 -1.60
N VAL A 82 -0.69 8.57 -0.97
CA VAL A 82 0.36 7.64 -0.48
C VAL A 82 -0.23 6.65 0.51
N CYS A 83 -1.06 7.11 1.45
CA CYS A 83 -1.64 6.24 2.45
C CYS A 83 -2.69 5.27 1.87
N GLN A 84 -3.45 5.69 0.85
CA GLN A 84 -4.33 4.78 0.11
C GLN A 84 -3.53 3.75 -0.69
N LEU A 85 -2.44 4.17 -1.34
CA LEU A 85 -1.55 3.29 -2.06
C LEU A 85 -0.93 2.25 -1.10
N GLY A 86 -0.52 2.68 0.10
CA GLY A 86 -0.04 1.78 1.15
C GLY A 86 -1.05 0.70 1.52
N VAL A 87 -2.33 1.04 1.73
CA VAL A 87 -3.37 0.01 1.99
C VAL A 87 -3.41 -1.05 0.89
N VAL A 88 -3.46 -0.62 -0.37
CA VAL A 88 -3.49 -1.54 -1.52
C VAL A 88 -2.22 -2.39 -1.59
N ALA A 89 -1.07 -1.77 -1.36
CA ALA A 89 0.22 -2.43 -1.36
C ALA A 89 0.31 -3.55 -0.34
N GLU A 90 -0.12 -3.30 0.90
CA GLU A 90 -0.05 -4.31 1.96
C GLU A 90 -1.02 -5.48 1.70
N GLU A 91 -2.21 -5.20 1.16
CA GLU A 91 -3.13 -6.28 0.73
C GLU A 91 -2.53 -7.13 -0.40
N GLU A 92 -1.86 -6.49 -1.37
CA GLU A 92 -1.17 -7.16 -2.47
C GLU A 92 0.05 -7.97 -1.99
N ASN A 93 0.82 -7.44 -1.04
CA ASN A 93 1.99 -8.09 -0.46
C ASN A 93 1.57 -9.32 0.39
N GLU A 94 0.57 -9.20 1.26
CA GLU A 94 0.02 -10.35 2.00
C GLU A 94 -0.50 -11.43 1.03
N ALA A 95 -1.19 -11.03 -0.04
CA ALA A 95 -1.67 -11.95 -1.08
C ALA A 95 -0.52 -12.59 -1.87
N MET A 96 0.56 -11.85 -2.15
CA MET A 96 1.77 -12.37 -2.77
C MET A 96 2.40 -13.44 -1.88
N TYR A 97 2.64 -13.16 -0.60
CA TYR A 97 3.27 -14.14 0.30
C TYR A 97 2.43 -15.42 0.43
N ARG A 98 1.10 -15.32 0.56
CA ARG A 98 0.23 -16.52 0.54
C ARG A 98 0.38 -17.34 -0.75
N ARG A 99 0.45 -16.68 -1.91
CA ARG A 99 0.70 -17.33 -3.21
C ARG A 99 2.09 -17.99 -3.25
N LEU A 100 3.12 -17.31 -2.76
CA LEU A 100 4.50 -17.79 -2.80
C LEU A 100 4.72 -19.00 -1.88
N ILE A 101 4.15 -18.97 -0.67
CA ILE A 101 4.19 -20.10 0.28
C ILE A 101 3.62 -21.37 -0.35
N ALA A 102 2.52 -21.25 -1.11
CA ALA A 102 1.89 -22.40 -1.79
C ALA A 102 2.71 -22.93 -2.98
N ARG A 103 3.74 -22.21 -3.44
CA ARG A 103 4.55 -22.56 -4.61
C ARG A 103 5.89 -23.21 -4.27
N VAL A 104 6.44 -22.91 -3.09
CA VAL A 104 7.77 -23.39 -2.67
C VAL A 104 7.65 -24.58 -1.72
N GLU A 105 8.62 -25.49 -1.75
CA GLU A 105 8.68 -26.66 -0.86
C GLU A 105 9.63 -26.43 0.34
N ASP A 106 10.51 -25.43 0.26
CA ASP A 106 11.50 -25.14 1.30
C ASP A 106 10.83 -24.56 2.56
N GLU A 107 10.83 -25.34 3.65
CA GLU A 107 10.12 -25.01 4.90
C GLU A 107 10.64 -23.72 5.55
N ARG A 108 11.96 -23.46 5.46
CA ARG A 108 12.56 -22.24 6.00
C ARG A 108 12.06 -21.01 5.25
N THR A 109 12.05 -21.07 3.93
CA THR A 109 11.52 -20.02 3.06
C THR A 109 10.03 -19.80 3.32
N GLN A 110 9.23 -20.87 3.44
CA GLN A 110 7.83 -20.75 3.81
C GLN A 110 7.64 -20.04 5.16
N ALA A 111 8.46 -20.35 6.16
CA ALA A 111 8.38 -19.72 7.48
C ALA A 111 8.75 -18.21 7.43
N VAL A 112 9.78 -17.85 6.67
CA VAL A 112 10.15 -16.44 6.45
C VAL A 112 9.05 -15.70 5.70
N PHE A 113 8.52 -16.25 4.61
CA PHE A 113 7.41 -15.68 3.86
C PHE A 113 6.14 -15.51 4.72
N ALA A 114 5.81 -16.49 5.56
CA ALA A 114 4.66 -16.39 6.45
C ALA A 114 4.82 -15.26 7.47
N LYS A 115 6.02 -15.08 8.02
CA LYS A 115 6.33 -13.98 8.94
C LYS A 115 6.20 -12.61 8.26
N LEU A 116 6.73 -12.48 7.04
CA LEU A 116 6.69 -11.23 6.27
C LEU A 116 5.25 -10.88 5.86
N GLY A 117 4.51 -11.85 5.31
CA GLY A 117 3.11 -11.66 4.95
C GLY A 117 2.22 -11.29 6.15
N HIS A 118 2.45 -11.88 7.32
CA HIS A 118 1.74 -11.48 8.55
C HIS A 118 2.12 -10.06 9.01
N ALA A 119 3.38 -9.64 8.85
CA ALA A 119 3.77 -8.27 9.16
C ALA A 119 3.04 -7.25 8.27
N SER A 120 2.93 -7.54 6.97
CA SER A 120 2.18 -6.72 6.02
C SER A 120 0.69 -6.67 6.36
N GLY A 121 0.02 -7.82 6.44
CA GLY A 121 -1.44 -7.90 6.63
C GLY A 121 -1.95 -7.45 8.01
N ASP A 122 -1.19 -7.70 9.09
CA ASP A 122 -1.69 -7.46 10.45
C ASP A 122 -1.17 -6.15 11.05
N ASN A 123 0.00 -5.66 10.61
CA ASN A 123 0.62 -4.47 11.18
C ASN A 123 0.67 -3.29 10.19
N HIS A 124 1.24 -3.50 9.01
CA HIS A 124 1.42 -2.41 8.04
C HIS A 124 0.07 -1.92 7.52
N LEU A 125 -0.81 -2.85 7.14
CA LEU A 125 -2.15 -2.55 6.66
C LEU A 125 -2.93 -1.69 7.67
N ALA A 126 -3.00 -2.11 8.93
CA ALA A 126 -3.68 -1.35 9.98
C ALA A 126 -3.08 0.07 10.17
N ALA A 127 -1.77 0.22 10.00
CA ALA A 127 -1.10 1.50 10.10
C ALA A 127 -1.43 2.43 8.92
N PHE A 128 -1.54 1.89 7.70
CA PHE A 128 -1.98 2.66 6.53
C PHE A 128 -3.47 2.98 6.56
N GLU A 129 -4.33 2.07 7.02
CA GLU A 129 -5.75 2.35 7.25
C GLU A 129 -5.93 3.51 8.24
N ALA A 130 -5.17 3.51 9.34
CA ALA A 130 -5.14 4.62 10.29
C ALA A 130 -4.58 5.91 9.67
N CYS A 131 -3.66 5.82 8.71
CA CYS A 131 -3.22 6.98 7.94
C CYS A 131 -4.34 7.56 7.08
N VAL A 132 -5.01 6.74 6.28
CA VAL A 132 -6.14 7.16 5.45
C VAL A 132 -7.22 7.84 6.32
N ALA A 133 -7.53 7.25 7.47
CA ALA A 133 -8.51 7.82 8.39
C ALA A 133 -8.13 9.23 8.87
N ARG A 134 -6.84 9.55 9.05
CA ARG A 134 -6.37 10.88 9.48
C ARG A 134 -6.41 11.91 8.35
N GLU A 135 -6.03 11.49 7.13
CA GLU A 135 -6.04 12.38 5.96
C GLU A 135 -7.45 12.71 5.45
N VAL A 136 -8.43 11.85 5.77
CA VAL A 136 -9.86 12.09 5.45
C VAL A 136 -10.54 13.00 6.50
N VAL A 137 -9.94 13.21 7.69
CA VAL A 137 -10.43 14.24 8.61
C VAL A 137 -10.07 15.62 8.03
N PRO A 138 -11.04 16.54 7.86
CA PRO A 138 -10.71 17.89 7.46
C PRO A 138 -9.76 18.48 8.51
N VAL A 139 -8.56 18.90 8.08
CA VAL A 139 -7.75 19.83 8.85
C VAL A 139 -8.70 20.98 9.24
N PRO A 140 -8.98 21.23 10.53
CA PRO A 140 -9.78 22.38 10.90
C PRO A 140 -9.12 23.60 10.26
N PRO A 141 -9.85 24.46 9.53
CA PRO A 141 -9.22 25.54 8.80
C PRO A 141 -8.36 26.33 9.79
N ALA A 142 -7.09 26.53 9.42
CA ALA A 142 -6.26 27.51 10.10
C ALA A 142 -7.08 28.80 10.20
N GLN A 143 -7.26 29.29 11.42
CA GLN A 143 -8.10 30.46 11.70
C GLN A 143 -7.70 31.60 10.76
N SER A 144 -8.51 31.81 9.73
CA SER A 144 -8.34 32.88 8.76
C SER A 144 -9.72 33.43 8.48
N ASP A 145 -9.99 34.55 9.14
CA ASP A 145 -11.11 35.42 8.81
C ASP A 145 -10.97 35.85 7.35
N VAL A 146 -11.84 35.35 6.46
CA VAL A 146 -12.56 36.15 5.45
C VAL A 146 -13.54 35.25 4.68
N ALA A 147 -14.80 35.68 4.61
CA ALA A 147 -15.86 35.06 3.83
C ALA A 147 -15.81 35.51 2.36
N ALA A 148 -16.08 34.58 1.43
CA ALA A 148 -16.54 34.91 0.08
C ALA A 148 -17.51 33.83 -0.47
N PRO A 149 -18.49 34.19 -1.32
CA PRO A 149 -19.70 33.39 -1.55
C PRO A 149 -19.57 32.40 -2.73
N ALA A 150 -20.44 31.40 -2.69
CA ALA A 150 -20.60 30.36 -3.70
C ALA A 150 -21.45 30.83 -4.90
N LEU A 151 -21.07 30.38 -6.10
CA LEU A 151 -21.92 30.34 -7.30
C LEU A 151 -21.60 29.05 -8.07
N GLY A 152 -22.64 28.25 -8.30
CA GLY A 152 -22.53 26.87 -8.76
C GLY A 152 -22.37 26.67 -10.26
N LEU A 153 -22.21 25.40 -10.64
CA LEU A 153 -22.37 24.91 -12.01
C LEU A 153 -22.99 23.51 -11.99
N LEU A 154 -23.94 23.31 -12.91
CA LEU A 154 -24.63 22.06 -13.25
C LEU A 154 -23.89 21.30 -14.36
N GLY A 155 -24.07 19.98 -14.36
CA GLY A 155 -23.79 19.06 -15.47
C GLY A 155 -22.44 18.35 -15.33
N GLY A 156 -22.29 17.05 -15.56
CA GLY A 156 -23.12 16.02 -16.15
C GLY A 156 -22.18 14.89 -16.62
N ALA A 157 -22.77 13.74 -16.99
CA ALA A 157 -22.14 12.57 -17.63
C ALA A 157 -21.40 11.59 -16.69
N GLY A 158 -21.97 10.38 -16.62
CA GLY A 158 -21.34 9.23 -16.00
C GLY A 158 -20.31 8.56 -16.91
N LEU A 159 -19.51 7.69 -16.31
CA LEU A 159 -18.77 6.64 -16.99
C LEU A 159 -18.78 5.39 -16.11
N ALA A 160 -19.11 4.27 -16.74
CA ALA A 160 -19.08 2.95 -16.17
C ALA A 160 -17.62 2.54 -15.86
N ALA A 161 -17.36 2.08 -14.64
CA ALA A 161 -16.12 1.39 -14.32
C ALA A 161 -16.21 -0.05 -14.85
N THR A 162 -15.44 -0.38 -15.88
CA THR A 162 -15.24 -1.76 -16.33
C THR A 162 -13.86 -2.27 -15.97
N ALA A 163 -13.87 -3.49 -15.46
CA ALA A 163 -12.82 -4.52 -15.46
C ALA A 163 -11.62 -4.35 -14.52
N ARG A 164 -11.25 -5.50 -13.95
CA ARG A 164 -10.38 -5.75 -12.80
C ARG A 164 -9.08 -6.41 -13.28
N ALA A 165 -8.03 -6.23 -12.46
CA ALA A 165 -6.72 -6.91 -12.39
C ALA A 165 -5.51 -6.14 -12.99
N ALA A 166 -4.68 -5.56 -12.10
CA ALA A 166 -3.26 -5.31 -12.32
C ALA A 166 -2.51 -5.16 -10.98
N GLY A 167 -2.09 -6.27 -10.36
CA GLY A 167 -0.94 -6.25 -9.45
C GLY A 167 0.33 -6.49 -10.27
N PRO A 168 1.56 -6.19 -9.80
CA PRO A 168 1.98 -5.66 -8.51
C PRO A 168 2.34 -4.16 -8.66
N TRP A 169 1.53 -3.29 -8.05
CA TRP A 169 1.60 -1.81 -8.09
C TRP A 169 1.03 -1.13 -9.36
N GLY A 170 0.04 -1.72 -10.02
CA GLY A 170 -0.60 -1.15 -11.21
C GLY A 170 -1.73 -0.16 -10.90
N PHE A 171 -1.42 1.15 -10.73
CA PHE A 171 -2.41 2.23 -10.87
C PHE A 171 -1.87 3.42 -11.67
N VAL A 172 -2.63 3.81 -12.70
CA VAL A 172 -2.66 5.19 -13.23
C VAL A 172 -3.52 5.98 -12.25
N LEU A 173 -2.99 7.07 -11.66
CA LEU A 173 -3.78 8.02 -10.85
C LEU A 173 -4.94 8.59 -11.71
N GLY A 174 -6.09 7.94 -11.64
CA GLY A 174 -7.35 8.40 -12.18
C GLY A 174 -8.17 9.05 -11.08
N ALA A 175 -7.97 10.36 -10.89
CA ALA A 175 -8.84 11.33 -10.21
C ALA A 175 -9.72 10.79 -9.06
N VAL A 176 -9.27 10.98 -7.81
CA VAL A 176 -10.17 10.89 -6.65
C VAL A 176 -11.03 12.15 -6.60
N ALA A 177 -12.20 12.12 -7.25
CA ALA A 177 -13.25 13.10 -6.98
C ALA A 177 -13.85 12.79 -5.60
N GLY A 178 -13.61 13.67 -4.63
CA GLY A 178 -14.12 13.54 -3.28
C GLY A 178 -15.64 13.47 -3.21
N ALA A 179 -16.15 12.60 -2.33
CA ALA A 179 -17.47 12.77 -1.71
C ALA A 179 -17.53 11.95 -0.42
N ALA A 180 -17.36 12.63 0.70
CA ALA A 180 -17.88 12.17 1.97
C ALA A 180 -19.42 12.21 1.92
N LEU A 181 -20.09 11.12 2.29
CA LEU A 181 -21.46 11.21 2.80
C LEU A 181 -21.66 10.22 3.95
N VAL A 182 -21.39 10.72 5.16
CA VAL A 182 -21.96 10.17 6.39
C VAL A 182 -23.42 10.63 6.44
N LEU A 183 -24.37 9.72 6.30
CA LEU A 183 -25.77 9.96 6.63
C LEU A 183 -26.12 9.18 7.90
N VAL A 184 -25.95 9.86 9.03
CA VAL A 184 -26.63 9.54 10.29
C VAL A 184 -28.10 9.95 10.14
N LEU A 185 -29.01 9.00 10.04
CA LEU A 185 -30.45 9.26 10.21
C LEU A 185 -30.86 8.86 11.63
N LYS A 186 -31.09 9.88 12.47
CA LYS A 186 -31.77 9.75 13.76
C LYS A 186 -33.23 10.18 13.62
N ALA A 187 -34.09 9.40 14.27
CA ALA A 187 -35.55 9.35 14.25
C ALA A 187 -36.35 10.67 14.40
N GLY A 188 -37.59 10.66 13.87
CA GLY A 188 -38.61 11.67 14.17
C GLY A 188 -40.06 11.35 13.72
N LYS A 189 -40.86 10.76 14.62
CA LYS A 189 -42.32 10.86 14.87
C LYS A 189 -43.38 10.98 13.74
N ARG A 190 -44.32 10.00 13.77
CA ARG A 190 -45.82 10.07 13.77
C ARG A 190 -46.56 11.34 13.31
N GLN A 191 -47.54 11.17 12.40
CA GLN A 191 -49.00 11.44 12.53
C GLN A 191 -49.74 10.60 11.45
N ARG A 192 -50.65 9.66 11.78
CA ARG A 192 -52.12 9.78 11.89
C ARG A 192 -52.82 10.53 10.74
N GLY A 193 -53.61 9.76 9.99
CA GLY A 193 -54.71 10.15 9.11
C GLY A 193 -55.44 8.87 8.74
#